data_AF-A0A3C0PMH2-F1
#
_entry.id   AF-A0A3C0PMH2-F1
#
_cell.length_a   1.000
_cell.length_b   1.000
_cell.length_c   1.000
_cell.angle_alpha   90.00
_cell.angle_beta   90.00
_cell.angle_gamma   90.00
#
_symmetry.space_group_name_H-M   'P 1'
#
loop_
_entity.id
_entity.type
_entity.pdbx_description
1 polymer ?
#
loop_
_entity_poly.entity_id
_entity_poly.type
_entity_poly.pdbx_seq_one_letter_code
_entity_poly.pdbx_strand_id
1 'polypeptide(L)'
;MFAKLLKNIFGTSNDRDLRQMRKIVTKINALEEELKLLSDSDLQAQTTALRDRLAVGETLDQILPRAFAVVRETSQRVLGMRHFDVQMIGGLSLHQGKIAEMRTGEGKTLVATLAAYLNALSGDAVHVITVNDYLARRDAQWMAPLYQALGMSVGVIQSYQGADSPNSFYLAADDGGELQPSARQQSYAADITYGTNNEFGFDYLRDNMALRLEDKSQRGLGFAIIDEVDSILIDEAR
;
A
#
# COMPACT_ATOMS: atom_id res chain seq x y z
N MET A 1 -36.99 -0.74 -23.32
CA MET A 1 -36.45 0.58 -23.75
C MET A 1 -36.32 1.57 -22.60
N PHE A 2 -37.27 1.66 -21.66
CA PHE A 2 -37.21 2.57 -20.50
C PHE A 2 -35.98 2.38 -19.59
N ALA A 3 -35.57 1.14 -19.30
CA ALA A 3 -34.38 0.86 -18.49
C ALA A 3 -33.05 1.29 -19.15
N LYS A 4 -32.93 1.19 -20.49
CA LYS A 4 -31.75 1.70 -21.22
C LYS A 4 -31.69 3.23 -21.21
N LEU A 5 -32.85 3.89 -21.29
CA LEU A 5 -32.95 5.35 -21.24
C LEU A 5 -32.59 5.91 -19.85
N LEU A 6 -33.06 5.27 -18.78
CA LEU A 6 -32.70 5.62 -17.40
C LEU A 6 -31.20 5.38 -17.09
N LYS A 7 -30.61 4.30 -17.62
CA LYS A 7 -29.17 4.01 -17.47
C LYS A 7 -28.30 5.04 -18.20
N ASN A 8 -28.75 5.54 -19.36
CA ASN A 8 -28.07 6.59 -20.10
C ASN A 8 -28.17 7.98 -19.43
N ILE A 9 -29.23 8.24 -18.66
CA ILE A 9 -29.44 9.53 -17.98
C ILE A 9 -28.74 9.57 -16.61
N PHE A 10 -28.74 8.47 -15.84
CA PHE A 10 -28.15 8.43 -14.50
C PHE A 10 -26.71 7.87 -14.46
N GLY A 11 -26.26 7.24 -15.54
CA GLY A 11 -25.00 6.50 -15.62
C GLY A 11 -25.09 5.12 -14.95
N THR A 12 -24.03 4.33 -15.09
CA THR A 12 -23.84 3.09 -14.33
C THR A 12 -23.38 3.38 -12.89
N SER A 13 -23.41 2.36 -12.01
CA SER A 13 -22.80 2.48 -10.68
C SER A 13 -21.33 2.88 -10.79
N ASN A 14 -20.60 2.29 -11.74
CA ASN A 14 -19.20 2.63 -12.01
C ASN A 14 -19.03 4.09 -12.44
N ASP A 15 -19.91 4.62 -13.31
CA ASP A 15 -19.85 6.04 -13.71
C ASP A 15 -20.12 6.99 -12.54
N ARG A 16 -20.91 6.57 -11.55
CA ARG A 16 -21.14 7.35 -10.33
C ARG A 16 -19.91 7.32 -9.43
N ASP A 17 -19.33 6.15 -9.21
CA ASP A 17 -18.12 5.98 -8.40
C ASP A 17 -16.94 6.78 -8.99
N LEU A 18 -16.71 6.64 -10.30
CA LEU A 18 -15.66 7.40 -10.99
C LEU A 18 -15.88 8.92 -10.92
N ARG A 19 -17.14 9.39 -10.99
CA ARG A 19 -17.45 10.81 -10.79
C ARG A 19 -17.11 11.29 -9.39
N GLN A 20 -17.36 10.48 -8.36
CA GLN A 20 -17.00 10.82 -6.99
C GLN A 20 -15.48 10.81 -6.79
N MET A 21 -14.79 9.79 -7.30
CA MET A 21 -13.33 9.69 -7.23
C MET A 21 -12.65 10.87 -7.95
N ARG A 22 -13.14 11.28 -9.12
CA ARG A 22 -12.62 12.46 -9.84
C ARG A 22 -12.71 13.74 -9.01
N LYS A 23 -13.76 13.94 -8.22
CA LYS A 23 -13.85 15.09 -7.30
C LYS A 23 -12.77 15.04 -6.23
N ILE A 24 -12.43 13.85 -5.73
CA ILE A 24 -11.34 13.66 -4.77
C ILE A 24 -9.99 13.93 -5.45
N VAL A 25 -9.79 13.43 -6.68
CA VAL A 25 -8.58 13.74 -7.48
C VAL A 25 -8.42 15.24 -7.70
N THR A 26 -9.50 15.99 -7.94
CA THR A 26 -9.43 17.46 -8.01
C THR A 26 -8.93 18.07 -6.69
N LYS A 27 -9.36 17.56 -5.53
CA LYS A 27 -8.85 18.01 -4.23
C LYS A 27 -7.37 17.67 -4.04
N ILE A 28 -6.94 16.47 -4.45
CA ILE A 28 -5.53 16.05 -4.43
C ILE A 28 -4.69 16.99 -5.30
N ASN A 29 -5.12 17.26 -6.53
CA ASN A 29 -4.41 18.13 -7.47
C ASN A 29 -4.29 19.57 -6.95
N ALA A 30 -5.30 20.06 -6.22
CA ALA A 30 -5.27 21.41 -5.65
C ALA A 30 -4.21 21.59 -4.54
N LEU A 31 -3.72 20.50 -3.92
CA LEU A 31 -2.68 20.55 -2.88
C LEU A 31 -1.26 20.54 -3.47
N GLU A 32 -1.11 20.29 -4.77
CA GLU A 32 0.19 20.06 -5.40
C GLU A 32 1.13 21.27 -5.28
N GLU A 33 0.63 22.48 -5.53
CA GLU A 33 1.45 23.69 -5.47
C GLU A 33 1.90 24.04 -4.04
N GLU A 34 1.09 23.74 -3.02
CA GLU A 34 1.49 23.89 -1.61
C GLU A 34 2.59 22.90 -1.24
N LEU A 35 2.44 21.63 -1.61
CA LEU A 35 3.38 20.57 -1.23
C LEU A 35 4.73 20.69 -1.96
N LYS A 36 4.75 21.19 -3.20
CA LYS A 36 6.00 21.49 -3.93
C LYS A 36 6.90 22.48 -3.19
N LEU A 37 6.34 23.37 -2.39
CA LEU A 37 7.09 24.36 -1.63
C LEU A 37 7.72 23.81 -0.35
N LEU A 38 7.28 22.62 0.11
CA LEU A 38 7.81 21.99 1.31
C LEU A 38 9.21 21.45 1.08
N SER A 39 10.05 21.52 2.11
CA SER A 39 11.32 20.79 2.14
C SER A 39 11.08 19.28 2.26
N ASP A 40 12.10 18.46 2.00
CA ASP A 40 11.97 17.01 2.15
C ASP A 40 11.67 16.62 3.61
N SER A 41 12.24 17.33 4.59
CA SER A 41 11.91 17.14 6.00
C SER A 41 10.47 17.54 6.34
N ASP A 42 9.94 18.60 5.72
CA ASP A 42 8.56 19.03 5.96
C ASP A 42 7.55 18.08 5.30
N LEU A 43 7.90 17.47 4.16
CA LEU A 43 7.13 16.40 3.53
C LEU A 43 7.12 15.14 4.40
N GLN A 44 8.28 14.70 4.89
CA GLN A 44 8.35 13.56 5.79
C GLN A 44 7.54 13.81 7.08
N ALA A 45 7.60 15.03 7.63
CA ALA A 45 6.83 15.44 8.80
C ALA A 45 5.29 15.40 8.58
N GLN A 46 4.81 15.38 7.33
CA GLN A 46 3.38 15.18 7.06
C GLN A 46 2.88 13.83 7.57
N THR A 47 3.72 12.79 7.60
CA THR A 47 3.33 11.49 8.15
C THR A 47 2.94 11.60 9.62
N THR A 48 3.75 12.29 10.43
CA THR A 48 3.44 12.55 11.84
C THR A 48 2.17 13.38 11.96
N ALA A 49 2.06 14.47 11.20
CA ALA A 49 0.88 15.34 11.23
C ALA A 49 -0.42 14.59 10.85
N LEU A 50 -0.36 13.65 9.91
CA LEU A 50 -1.51 12.84 9.51
C LEU A 50 -1.86 11.80 10.58
N ARG A 51 -0.85 11.16 11.21
CA ARG A 51 -1.05 10.26 12.36
C ARG A 51 -1.70 10.99 13.54
N ASP A 52 -1.26 12.21 13.84
CA ASP A 52 -1.83 13.04 14.91
C ASP A 52 -3.31 13.38 14.65
N ARG A 53 -3.68 13.64 13.39
CA ARG A 53 -5.07 13.86 12.99
C ARG A 53 -5.94 12.62 13.22
N LEU A 54 -5.42 11.42 12.94
CA LEU A 54 -6.12 10.18 13.24
C LEU A 54 -6.25 9.97 14.76
N ALA A 55 -5.22 10.30 15.54
CA ALA A 55 -5.24 10.18 17.00
C ALA A 55 -6.31 11.07 17.66
N VAL A 56 -6.66 12.21 17.06
CA VAL A 56 -7.76 13.07 17.52
C VAL A 56 -9.13 12.70 16.94
N GLY A 57 -9.23 11.61 16.18
CA GLY A 57 -10.49 11.01 15.74
C GLY A 57 -10.91 11.34 14.30
N GLU A 58 -10.05 11.95 13.48
CA GLU A 58 -10.31 12.03 12.04
C GLU A 58 -10.23 10.65 11.38
N THR A 59 -10.96 10.45 10.28
CA THR A 59 -10.98 9.19 9.53
C THR A 59 -9.93 9.20 8.41
N LEU A 60 -9.56 8.00 7.94
CA LEU A 60 -8.69 7.83 6.77
C LEU A 60 -9.25 8.59 5.54
N ASP A 61 -10.56 8.52 5.31
CA ASP A 61 -11.24 9.24 4.22
C ASP A 61 -11.09 10.77 4.31
N GLN A 62 -11.06 11.33 5.53
CA GLN A 62 -10.91 12.77 5.74
C GLN A 62 -9.48 13.25 5.45
N ILE A 63 -8.48 12.43 5.78
CA ILE A 63 -7.07 12.76 5.53
C ILE A 63 -6.59 12.36 4.13
N LEU A 64 -7.34 11.48 3.44
CA LEU A 64 -6.97 10.86 2.16
C LEU A 64 -6.45 11.86 1.12
N PRO A 65 -7.12 13.00 0.83
CA PRO A 65 -6.64 13.90 -0.21
C PRO A 65 -5.23 14.42 0.05
N ARG A 66 -4.91 14.72 1.32
CA ARG A 66 -3.57 15.20 1.71
C ARG A 66 -2.56 14.05 1.71
N ALA A 67 -2.91 12.89 2.25
CA ALA A 67 -2.05 11.70 2.21
C ALA A 67 -1.65 11.33 0.79
N PHE A 68 -2.59 11.28 -0.16
CA PHE A 68 -2.30 10.94 -1.56
C PHE A 68 -1.45 12.02 -2.26
N ALA A 69 -1.71 13.30 -1.95
CA ALA A 69 -0.91 14.39 -2.49
C ALA A 69 0.54 14.35 -1.99
N VAL A 70 0.75 14.02 -0.70
CA VAL A 70 2.07 13.81 -0.10
C VAL A 70 2.80 12.65 -0.76
N VAL A 71 2.15 11.48 -0.92
CA VAL A 71 2.76 10.33 -1.62
C VAL A 71 3.15 10.68 -3.05
N ARG A 72 2.30 11.41 -3.78
CA ARG A 72 2.60 11.84 -5.17
C ARG A 72 3.84 12.73 -5.22
N GLU A 73 3.89 13.77 -4.38
CA GLU A 73 4.99 14.71 -4.37
C GLU A 73 6.30 14.00 -3.98
N THR A 74 6.28 13.19 -2.93
CA THR A 74 7.45 12.40 -2.53
C THR A 74 7.89 11.44 -3.63
N SER A 75 6.97 10.75 -4.29
CA SER A 75 7.28 9.86 -5.42
C SER A 75 7.92 10.60 -6.59
N GLN A 76 7.43 11.79 -6.93
CA GLN A 76 8.05 12.62 -7.96
C GLN A 76 9.48 13.02 -7.58
N ARG A 77 9.76 13.32 -6.31
CA ARG A 77 11.10 13.71 -5.85
C ARG A 77 12.10 12.55 -5.85
N VAL A 78 11.72 11.41 -5.27
CA VAL A 78 12.66 10.33 -4.99
C VAL A 78 12.70 9.25 -6.08
N LEU A 79 11.61 9.09 -6.82
CA LEU A 79 11.50 8.11 -7.92
C LEU A 79 11.45 8.77 -9.30
N GLY A 80 11.27 10.08 -9.39
CA GLY A 80 11.03 10.78 -10.66
C GLY A 80 9.67 10.43 -11.29
N MET A 81 8.75 9.86 -10.52
CA MET A 81 7.47 9.35 -10.99
C MET A 81 6.29 10.07 -10.32
N ARG A 82 5.69 11.04 -11.00
CA ARG A 82 4.43 11.67 -10.57
C ARG A 82 3.25 10.81 -10.98
N HIS A 83 2.43 10.41 -10.01
CA HIS A 83 1.19 9.66 -10.29
C HIS A 83 0.25 10.42 -11.21
N PHE A 84 -0.24 9.74 -12.25
CA PHE A 84 -1.33 10.20 -13.11
C PHE A 84 -2.67 10.21 -12.36
N ASP A 85 -3.64 10.96 -12.87
CA ASP A 85 -4.97 11.05 -12.26
C ASP A 85 -5.71 9.70 -12.28
N VAL A 86 -5.47 8.87 -13.30
CA VAL A 86 -5.99 7.49 -13.35
C VAL A 86 -5.37 6.58 -12.29
N GLN A 87 -4.11 6.81 -11.94
CA GLN A 87 -3.43 6.08 -10.87
C GLN A 87 -3.98 6.49 -9.49
N MET A 88 -4.36 7.76 -9.31
CA MET A 88 -5.09 8.19 -8.11
C MET A 88 -6.45 7.51 -7.96
N ILE A 89 -7.18 7.33 -9.07
CA ILE A 89 -8.43 6.56 -9.08
C ILE A 89 -8.18 5.10 -8.71
N GLY A 90 -7.07 4.51 -9.20
CA GLY A 90 -6.64 3.17 -8.81
C GLY A 90 -6.40 3.06 -7.30
N GLY A 91 -5.63 3.98 -6.72
CA GLY A 91 -5.35 4.01 -5.28
C GLY A 91 -6.60 4.21 -4.43
N LEU A 92 -7.53 5.07 -4.88
CA LEU A 92 -8.84 5.27 -4.27
C LEU A 92 -9.67 3.98 -4.28
N SER A 93 -9.65 3.25 -5.40
CA SER A 93 -10.37 1.99 -5.54
C SER A 93 -9.81 0.93 -4.59
N LEU A 94 -8.48 0.82 -4.48
CA LEU A 94 -7.82 -0.10 -3.55
C LEU A 94 -8.20 0.24 -2.10
N HIS A 95 -8.08 1.50 -1.68
CA HIS A 95 -8.45 1.90 -0.31
C HIS A 95 -9.93 1.59 0.02
N GLN A 96 -10.83 1.69 -0.96
CA GLN A 96 -12.24 1.31 -0.81
C GLN A 96 -12.49 -0.21 -0.77
N GLY A 97 -11.44 -1.04 -0.78
CA GLY A 97 -11.57 -2.50 -0.81
C GLY A 97 -12.11 -3.05 -2.14
N LYS A 98 -11.92 -2.30 -3.23
CA LYS A 98 -12.35 -2.69 -4.58
C LYS A 98 -11.19 -3.17 -5.43
N ILE A 99 -11.50 -3.90 -6.49
CA ILE A 99 -10.54 -4.30 -7.52
C ILE A 99 -10.30 -3.11 -8.47
N ALA A 100 -9.06 -2.67 -8.57
CA ALA A 100 -8.64 -1.66 -9.54
C ALA A 100 -8.17 -2.35 -10.84
N GLU A 101 -9.06 -2.48 -11.83
CA GLU A 101 -8.69 -3.03 -13.14
C GLU A 101 -7.88 -2.00 -13.94
N MET A 102 -6.59 -2.28 -14.11
CA MET A 102 -5.65 -1.43 -14.82
C MET A 102 -4.85 -2.28 -15.82
N ARG A 103 -4.62 -1.74 -17.03
CA ARG A 103 -3.85 -2.44 -18.06
C ARG A 103 -2.38 -2.58 -17.63
N THR A 104 -1.69 -3.58 -18.17
CA THR A 104 -0.24 -3.71 -18.02
C THR A 104 0.45 -2.44 -18.49
N GLY A 105 1.39 -1.93 -17.69
CA GLY A 105 2.10 -0.68 -17.96
C GLY A 105 1.47 0.57 -17.35
N GLU A 106 0.26 0.49 -16.78
CA GLU A 106 -0.38 1.63 -16.09
C GLU A 106 0.21 1.92 -14.69
N GLY A 107 1.24 1.16 -14.28
CA GLY A 107 1.97 1.39 -13.02
C GLY A 107 1.28 0.86 -11.76
N LYS A 108 0.70 -0.35 -11.80
CA LYS A 108 0.04 -1.00 -10.64
C LYS A 108 0.89 -0.97 -9.36
N THR A 109 2.19 -1.26 -9.46
CA THR A 109 3.13 -1.22 -8.33
C THR A 109 3.18 0.15 -7.66
N LEU A 110 3.24 1.23 -8.46
CA LEU A 110 3.25 2.61 -7.95
C LEU A 110 1.87 3.04 -7.42
N VAL A 111 0.77 2.50 -7.97
CA VAL A 111 -0.59 2.75 -7.49
C VAL A 111 -0.81 2.18 -6.10
N ALA A 112 -0.28 0.99 -5.82
CA ALA A 112 -0.43 0.32 -4.54
C ALA A 112 0.12 1.16 -3.37
N THR A 113 1.17 1.95 -3.60
CA THR A 113 1.81 2.77 -2.54
C THR A 113 0.88 3.82 -1.96
N LEU A 114 -0.08 4.34 -2.75
CA LEU A 114 -1.08 5.31 -2.29
C LEU A 114 -1.96 4.72 -1.18
N ALA A 115 -2.56 3.56 -1.47
CA ALA A 115 -3.42 2.86 -0.52
C ALA A 115 -2.62 2.24 0.63
N ALA A 116 -1.42 1.74 0.35
CA ALA A 116 -0.57 1.16 1.38
C ALA A 116 -0.15 2.20 2.43
N TYR A 117 0.36 3.36 1.98
CA TYR A 117 0.71 4.47 2.86
C TYR A 117 -0.48 4.94 3.70
N LEU A 118 -1.63 5.22 3.05
CA LEU A 118 -2.80 5.73 3.76
C LEU A 118 -3.27 4.78 4.86
N ASN A 119 -3.42 3.50 4.55
CA ASN A 119 -3.90 2.53 5.53
C ASN A 119 -2.85 2.24 6.63
N ALA A 120 -1.55 2.34 6.33
CA ALA A 120 -0.50 2.18 7.34
C ALA A 120 -0.47 3.34 8.36
N LEU A 121 -1.07 4.50 8.06
CA LEU A 121 -1.15 5.62 9.00
C LEU A 121 -1.98 5.31 10.26
N SER A 122 -2.91 4.35 10.22
CA SER A 122 -3.64 3.93 11.42
C SER A 122 -2.79 3.12 12.40
N GLY A 123 -1.60 2.68 11.98
CA GLY A 123 -0.73 1.76 12.73
C GLY A 123 -1.09 0.28 12.53
N ASP A 124 -2.16 -0.02 11.79
CA ASP A 124 -2.51 -1.39 11.43
C ASP A 124 -1.54 -1.97 10.40
N ALA A 125 -1.39 -3.30 10.39
CA ALA A 125 -0.54 -3.97 9.43
C ALA A 125 -1.12 -3.87 8.00
N VAL A 126 -0.28 -3.49 7.04
CA VAL A 126 -0.60 -3.50 5.62
C VAL A 126 0.22 -4.57 4.89
N HIS A 127 -0.45 -5.51 4.26
CA HIS A 127 0.17 -6.58 3.48
C HIS A 127 0.03 -6.32 1.98
N VAL A 128 1.14 -6.28 1.25
CA VAL A 128 1.15 -6.23 -0.22
C VAL A 128 1.52 -7.62 -0.74
N ILE A 129 0.53 -8.29 -1.33
CA ILE A 129 0.61 -9.68 -1.76
C ILE A 129 0.90 -9.71 -3.26
N THR A 130 1.96 -10.41 -3.65
CA THR A 130 2.34 -10.65 -5.04
C THR A 130 2.37 -12.14 -5.34
N VAL A 131 2.54 -12.51 -6.62
CA VAL A 131 2.47 -13.92 -7.06
C VAL A 131 3.76 -14.73 -6.81
N ASN A 132 4.89 -14.09 -6.50
CA ASN A 132 6.12 -14.82 -6.16
C ASN A 132 7.13 -13.96 -5.38
N ASP A 133 8.08 -14.63 -4.73
CA ASP A 133 9.11 -14.02 -3.87
C ASP A 133 9.98 -12.99 -4.61
N TYR A 134 10.24 -13.21 -5.90
CA TYR A 134 11.02 -12.28 -6.70
C TYR A 134 10.30 -10.94 -6.87
N LEU A 135 9.01 -10.97 -7.24
CA LEU A 135 8.20 -9.76 -7.39
C LEU A 135 8.01 -9.05 -6.04
N ALA A 136 7.73 -9.79 -4.97
CA ALA A 136 7.61 -9.23 -3.63
C ALA A 136 8.87 -8.43 -3.23
N ARG A 137 10.06 -9.03 -3.39
CA ARG A 137 11.32 -8.37 -3.06
C ARG A 137 11.65 -7.23 -4.01
N ARG A 138 11.48 -7.42 -5.32
CA ARG A 138 11.72 -6.38 -6.33
C ARG A 138 10.88 -5.14 -6.06
N ASP A 139 9.58 -5.33 -5.81
CA ASP A 139 8.64 -4.22 -5.64
C ASP A 139 8.87 -3.50 -4.32
N ALA A 140 9.16 -4.22 -3.25
CA ALA A 140 9.58 -3.63 -1.98
C ALA A 140 10.85 -2.80 -2.13
N GLN A 141 11.88 -3.31 -2.81
CA GLN A 141 13.13 -2.58 -3.07
C GLN A 141 12.92 -1.37 -3.96
N TRP A 142 12.08 -1.50 -4.99
CA TRP A 142 11.82 -0.41 -5.92
C TRP A 142 11.05 0.74 -5.23
N MET A 143 10.08 0.42 -4.39
CA MET A 143 9.28 1.42 -3.66
C MET A 143 9.92 1.89 -2.34
N ALA A 144 11.01 1.26 -1.89
CA ALA A 144 11.70 1.60 -0.65
C ALA A 144 12.06 3.09 -0.51
N PRO A 145 12.65 3.77 -1.52
CA PRO A 145 12.99 5.19 -1.40
C PRO A 145 11.78 6.07 -1.10
N LEU A 146 10.60 5.71 -1.64
CA LEU A 146 9.35 6.41 -1.37
C LEU A 146 8.90 6.20 0.08
N TYR A 147 8.88 4.96 0.57
CA TYR A 147 8.47 4.67 1.94
C TYR A 147 9.42 5.29 2.98
N GLN A 148 10.74 5.21 2.77
CA GLN A 148 11.74 5.85 3.64
C GLN A 148 11.58 7.38 3.68
N ALA A 149 11.41 8.02 2.53
CA ALA A 149 11.16 9.46 2.45
C ALA A 149 9.84 9.88 3.11
N LEU A 150 8.90 8.96 3.27
CA LEU A 150 7.65 9.14 4.03
C LEU A 150 7.78 8.72 5.50
N GLY A 151 8.95 8.23 5.94
CA GLY A 151 9.16 7.76 7.31
C GLY A 151 8.42 6.45 7.62
N MET A 152 8.30 5.56 6.63
CA MET A 152 7.66 4.25 6.75
C MET A 152 8.68 3.12 6.65
N SER A 153 8.49 2.10 7.48
CA SER A 153 9.28 0.87 7.45
C SER A 153 8.68 -0.17 6.50
N VAL A 154 9.54 -1.02 5.93
CA VAL A 154 9.15 -2.05 4.95
C VAL A 154 9.68 -3.41 5.36
N GLY A 155 8.81 -4.40 5.44
CA GLY A 155 9.16 -5.80 5.61
C GLY A 155 9.01 -6.58 4.30
N VAL A 156 9.82 -7.61 4.12
CA VAL A 156 9.64 -8.60 3.03
C VAL A 156 9.71 -10.00 3.61
N ILE A 157 8.72 -10.82 3.29
CA ILE A 157 8.69 -12.24 3.61
C ILE A 157 8.84 -13.08 2.34
N GLN A 158 9.69 -14.10 2.39
CA GLN A 158 9.97 -15.02 1.29
C GLN A 158 9.97 -16.46 1.78
N SER A 159 9.88 -17.39 0.83
CA SER A 159 9.95 -18.83 1.08
C SER A 159 11.33 -19.23 1.61
N TYR A 160 11.36 -20.28 2.43
CA TYR A 160 12.61 -20.84 2.94
C TYR A 160 13.43 -21.51 1.81
N GLN A 161 14.70 -21.11 1.68
CA GLN A 161 15.63 -21.64 0.65
C GLN A 161 16.81 -22.44 1.24
N GLY A 162 16.81 -22.69 2.55
CA GLY A 162 17.91 -23.36 3.26
C GLY A 162 18.37 -22.58 4.49
N ALA A 163 19.14 -23.23 5.38
CA ALA A 163 19.48 -22.68 6.69
C ALA A 163 20.42 -21.46 6.60
N ASP A 164 21.22 -21.39 5.54
CA ASP A 164 22.20 -20.32 5.31
C ASP A 164 21.63 -19.14 4.50
N SER A 165 20.34 -19.22 4.12
CA SER A 165 19.68 -18.20 3.28
C SER A 165 18.60 -17.47 4.08
N PRO A 166 18.73 -16.14 4.28
CA PRO A 166 17.68 -15.37 4.93
C PRO A 166 16.42 -15.35 4.05
N ASN A 167 15.26 -15.51 4.69
CA ASN A 167 13.96 -15.54 4.01
C ASN A 167 13.01 -14.42 4.48
N SER A 168 13.53 -13.49 5.28
CA SER A 168 12.76 -12.37 5.83
C SER A 168 13.68 -11.18 5.94
N PHE A 169 13.18 -10.01 5.53
CA PHE A 169 13.97 -8.80 5.43
C PHE A 169 13.21 -7.62 6.01
N TYR A 170 13.94 -6.65 6.51
CA TYR A 170 13.40 -5.44 7.09
C TYR A 170 14.20 -4.24 6.62
N LEU A 171 13.50 -3.15 6.39
CA LEU A 171 14.02 -1.84 6.10
C LEU A 171 13.37 -0.85 7.07
N ALA A 172 14.21 -0.18 7.87
CA ALA A 172 13.71 0.82 8.81
C ALA A 172 13.27 2.09 8.07
N ALA A 173 12.44 2.90 8.74
CA ALA A 173 11.97 4.17 8.23
C ALA A 173 13.08 5.22 8.07
N ASP A 174 14.14 5.13 8.87
CA ASP A 174 15.22 6.10 9.04
C ASP A 174 16.59 5.59 8.57
N ASP A 175 16.67 4.32 8.17
CA ASP A 175 17.88 3.74 7.62
C ASP A 175 17.88 4.01 6.12
N GLY A 176 18.71 4.95 5.63
CA GLY A 176 18.90 5.21 4.19
C GLY A 176 19.58 4.07 3.43
N GLY A 177 19.51 2.85 3.97
CA GLY A 177 20.12 1.64 3.48
C GLY A 177 19.18 0.78 2.65
N GLU A 178 19.54 -0.50 2.57
CA GLU A 178 18.84 -1.53 1.80
C GLU A 178 18.20 -2.56 2.73
N LEU A 179 17.25 -3.35 2.22
CA LEU A 179 16.64 -4.47 2.95
C LEU A 179 17.69 -5.39 3.58
N GLN A 180 17.69 -5.46 4.90
CA GLN A 180 18.59 -6.33 5.67
C GLN A 180 17.88 -7.61 6.11
N PRO A 181 18.58 -8.76 6.20
CA PRO A 181 18.07 -9.95 6.86
C PRO A 181 17.52 -9.64 8.24
N SER A 182 16.36 -10.20 8.58
CA SER A 182 15.67 -9.92 9.84
C SER A 182 14.89 -11.13 10.33
N ALA A 183 14.45 -11.09 11.59
CA ALA A 183 13.49 -12.05 12.11
C ALA A 183 12.12 -11.85 11.45
N ARG A 184 11.37 -12.95 11.27
CA ARG A 184 10.02 -12.91 10.66
C ARG A 184 9.09 -11.90 11.36
N GLN A 185 9.13 -11.89 12.69
CA GLN A 185 8.40 -10.94 13.54
C GLN A 185 8.70 -9.48 13.21
N GLN A 186 9.97 -9.17 12.92
CA GLN A 186 10.38 -7.81 12.59
C GLN A 186 9.85 -7.39 11.21
N SER A 187 9.85 -8.30 10.22
CA SER A 187 9.24 -8.04 8.91
C SER A 187 7.73 -7.76 9.00
N TYR A 188 7.00 -8.45 9.90
CA TYR A 188 5.58 -8.17 10.16
C TYR A 188 5.36 -6.93 11.04
N ALA A 189 6.35 -6.53 11.84
CA ALA A 189 6.30 -5.31 12.64
C ALA A 189 6.39 -4.03 11.80
N ALA A 190 6.86 -4.13 10.55
CA ALA A 190 6.91 -3.01 9.62
C ALA A 190 5.54 -2.39 9.35
N ASP A 191 5.53 -1.14 8.89
CA ASP A 191 4.32 -0.43 8.46
C ASP A 191 3.69 -1.12 7.23
N ILE A 192 4.53 -1.51 6.27
CA ILE A 192 4.13 -2.26 5.06
C ILE A 192 4.94 -3.54 4.95
N THR A 193 4.29 -4.69 4.76
CA THR A 193 4.96 -5.99 4.54
C THR A 193 4.62 -6.53 3.15
N TYR A 194 5.64 -6.80 2.34
CA TYR A 194 5.51 -7.47 1.04
C TYR A 194 5.71 -8.97 1.17
N GLY A 195 4.96 -9.77 0.42
CA GLY A 195 5.08 -11.22 0.43
C GLY A 195 4.23 -11.90 -0.62
N THR A 196 4.14 -13.23 -0.52
CA THR A 196 3.23 -14.04 -1.33
C THR A 196 2.05 -14.53 -0.50
N ASN A 197 0.95 -14.88 -1.16
CA ASN A 197 -0.23 -15.47 -0.54
C ASN A 197 0.13 -16.70 0.30
N ASN A 198 1.01 -17.56 -0.23
CA ASN A 198 1.49 -18.76 0.47
C ASN A 198 2.21 -18.40 1.77
N GLU A 199 3.15 -17.44 1.74
CA GLU A 199 3.91 -17.08 2.93
C GLU A 199 3.04 -16.45 4.02
N PHE A 200 2.12 -15.54 3.66
CA PHE A 200 1.15 -15.00 4.60
C PHE A 200 0.23 -16.09 5.17
N GLY A 201 -0.23 -17.01 4.34
CA GLY A 201 -1.08 -18.13 4.78
C GLY A 201 -0.36 -19.10 5.71
N PHE A 202 0.86 -19.51 5.36
CA PHE A 202 1.65 -20.42 6.18
C PHE A 202 2.07 -19.79 7.51
N ASP A 203 2.42 -18.51 7.54
CA ASP A 203 2.70 -17.81 8.80
C ASP A 203 1.47 -17.76 9.71
N TYR A 204 0.29 -17.48 9.15
CA TYR A 204 -0.96 -17.55 9.91
C TYR A 204 -1.18 -18.95 10.51
N LEU A 205 -0.96 -20.01 9.73
CA LEU A 205 -1.09 -21.39 10.23
C LEU A 205 -0.05 -21.70 11.31
N ARG A 206 1.21 -21.30 11.12
CA ARG A 206 2.29 -21.46 12.11
C ARG A 206 1.99 -20.73 13.42
N ASP A 207 1.47 -19.52 13.33
CA ASP A 207 1.08 -18.73 14.50
C ASP A 207 -0.07 -19.37 15.29
N ASN A 208 -0.92 -20.17 14.65
CA ASN A 208 -1.98 -20.94 15.33
C ASN A 208 -1.48 -22.28 15.90
N MET A 209 -0.27 -22.69 15.56
CA MET A 209 0.42 -23.84 16.17
C MET A 209 1.45 -23.43 17.24
N ALA A 210 1.73 -22.13 17.38
CA ALA A 210 2.67 -21.61 18.35
C ALA A 210 2.22 -21.89 19.81
N LEU A 211 3.16 -22.32 20.65
CA LEU A 211 2.89 -22.65 22.06
C LEU A 211 2.78 -21.40 22.95
N ARG A 212 3.42 -20.29 22.54
CA ARG A 212 3.43 -19.02 23.27
C ARG A 212 3.06 -17.89 22.32
N LEU A 213 2.45 -16.83 22.87
CA LEU A 213 2.09 -15.63 22.11
C LEU A 213 3.31 -14.92 21.50
N GLU A 214 4.43 -14.92 22.23
CA GLU A 214 5.70 -14.33 21.80
C GLU A 214 6.40 -15.08 20.67
N ASP A 215 5.94 -16.28 20.31
CA ASP A 215 6.47 -17.06 19.17
C ASP A 215 5.70 -16.76 17.87
N LYS A 216 4.61 -15.99 17.93
CA LYS A 216 3.82 -15.60 16.76
C LYS A 216 4.54 -14.54 15.93
N SER A 217 4.43 -14.63 14.61
CA SER A 217 5.07 -13.73 13.66
C SER A 217 4.17 -12.57 13.23
N GLN A 218 2.92 -12.84 12.87
CA GLN A 218 2.00 -11.83 12.35
C GLN A 218 1.49 -10.91 13.45
N ARG A 219 1.21 -9.64 13.08
CA ARG A 219 0.50 -8.69 13.95
C ARG A 219 -0.79 -8.25 13.29
N GLY A 220 -1.93 -8.70 13.81
CA GLY A 220 -3.25 -8.33 13.28
C GLY A 220 -3.44 -8.63 11.79
N LEU A 221 -4.62 -8.30 11.26
CA LEU A 221 -4.95 -8.39 9.84
C LEU A 221 -5.67 -7.11 9.43
N GLY A 222 -4.90 -6.03 9.25
CA GLY A 222 -5.43 -4.69 9.02
C GLY A 222 -5.95 -4.50 7.59
N PHE A 223 -5.03 -4.51 6.63
CA PHE A 223 -5.36 -4.28 5.23
C PHE A 223 -4.46 -5.10 4.30
N ALA A 224 -5.01 -5.60 3.19
CA ALA A 224 -4.27 -6.37 2.19
C ALA A 224 -4.54 -5.85 0.78
N ILE A 225 -3.46 -5.62 0.01
CA ILE A 225 -3.50 -5.31 -1.41
C ILE A 225 -2.97 -6.53 -2.16
N ILE A 226 -3.76 -7.08 -3.06
CA ILE A 226 -3.40 -8.28 -3.82
C ILE A 226 -3.13 -7.88 -5.27
N ASP A 227 -1.87 -8.00 -5.71
CA ASP A 227 -1.52 -7.88 -7.12
C ASP A 227 -1.82 -9.18 -7.86
N GLU A 228 -2.18 -9.09 -9.14
CA GLU A 228 -2.66 -10.20 -9.97
C GLU A 228 -3.75 -11.04 -9.27
N VAL A 229 -4.78 -10.34 -8.80
CA VAL A 229 -5.88 -10.86 -7.97
C VAL A 229 -6.62 -12.05 -8.59
N ASP A 230 -6.72 -12.12 -9.92
CA ASP A 230 -7.33 -13.21 -10.65
C ASP A 230 -6.53 -14.51 -10.49
N SER A 231 -5.20 -14.42 -10.63
CA SER A 231 -4.32 -15.57 -10.42
C SER A 231 -4.42 -16.11 -8.98
N ILE A 232 -4.42 -15.21 -7.99
CA ILE A 232 -4.39 -15.62 -6.57
C ILE A 232 -5.77 -16.05 -6.06
N LEU A 233 -6.83 -15.25 -6.29
CA LEU A 233 -8.14 -15.48 -5.68
C LEU A 233 -9.06 -16.39 -6.51
N ILE A 234 -8.72 -16.70 -7.77
CA ILE A 234 -9.53 -17.57 -8.63
C ILE A 234 -8.76 -18.84 -9.00
N ASP A 235 -7.55 -18.70 -9.54
CA ASP A 235 -6.82 -19.87 -10.06
C ASP A 235 -6.15 -20.68 -8.95
N GLU A 236 -5.49 -20.03 -7.99
CA GLU A 236 -4.81 -20.69 -6.87
C GLU A 236 -5.74 -21.08 -5.70
N ALA A 237 -6.95 -20.52 -5.64
CA ALA A 237 -7.90 -20.73 -4.53
C ALA A 237 -8.69 -22.06 -4.60
N ARG A 238 -8.20 -23.06 -5.34
CA ARG A 238 -8.90 -24.33 -5.61
C ARG A 238 -8.65 -25.41 -4.57
#